data_AF-A0A6L6G7J5-F1
#
_entry.id   AF-A0A6L6G7J5-F1
#
_cell.length_a   1.000
_cell.length_b   1.000
_cell.length_c   1.000
_cell.angle_alpha   90.00
_cell.angle_beta   90.00
_cell.angle_gamma   90.00
#
_symmetry.space_group_name_H-M   'P 1'
#
loop_
_entity.id
_entity.type
_entity.pdbx_description
1 polymer ?
#
loop_
_entity_poly.entity_id
_entity_poly.type
_entity_poly.pdbx_seq_one_letter_code
_entity_poly.pdbx_strand_id
1 'polypeptide(L)' 'MLTGPNLKIQSRIICYDFGLDYVVKPEFIDTWTKEDQKLLDEWNNFRKEIREDRAKFFFDDDID' A
#
# COMPACT_ATOMS: atom_id res chain seq x y z
N MET A 1 -14.10 -1.77 -7.31
CA MET A 1 -13.57 -0.59 -6.57
C MET A 1 -12.98 -1.08 -5.26
N LEU A 2 -11.66 -1.18 -5.18
CA LEU A 2 -10.91 -1.37 -3.92
C LEU A 2 -10.11 -0.09 -3.71
N THR A 3 -10.79 0.93 -3.17
CA THR A 3 -10.25 2.26 -2.97
C THR A 3 -9.78 2.40 -1.52
N GLY A 4 -8.49 2.16 -1.30
CA GLY A 4 -7.80 2.44 -0.04
C GLY A 4 -7.52 1.23 0.86
N PRO A 5 -6.61 1.38 1.83
CA PRO A 5 -6.35 0.36 2.84
C PRO A 5 -7.66 -0.07 3.48
N ASN A 6 -7.77 -1.34 3.91
CA ASN A 6 -8.90 -1.80 4.71
C ASN A 6 -9.21 -0.75 5.79
N LEU A 7 -10.47 -0.29 5.87
CA LEU A 7 -10.94 0.77 6.79
C LEU A 7 -10.41 0.58 8.22
N LYS A 8 -10.19 -0.68 8.62
CA LYS A 8 -9.67 -1.08 9.92
C LYS A 8 -8.24 -0.58 10.20
N ILE A 9 -7.36 -0.57 9.20
CA ILE A 9 -5.96 -0.14 9.35
C ILE A 9 -5.69 1.25 8.75
N GLN A 10 -6.57 1.76 7.88
CA GLN A 10 -6.39 3.04 7.18
C GLN A 10 -6.15 4.23 8.14
N SER A 11 -6.82 4.25 9.29
CA SER A 11 -6.65 5.31 10.30
C SER A 11 -5.34 5.19 11.10
N ARG A 12 -4.68 4.02 11.05
CA ARG A 12 -3.51 3.65 11.85
C ARG A 12 -2.20 3.66 11.06
N ILE A 13 -2.27 3.86 9.75
CA ILE A 13 -1.12 3.87 8.86
C ILE A 13 -0.95 5.23 8.19
N ILE A 14 0.28 5.55 7.80
CA ILE A 14 0.64 6.72 7.01
C ILE A 14 1.28 6.27 5.71
N CYS A 15 0.95 6.96 4.62
CA CYS A 15 1.68 6.83 3.36
C CYS A 15 2.79 7.88 3.38
N TYR A 16 4.06 7.46 3.27
CA TYR A 16 5.13 8.44 3.07
C TYR A 16 5.07 9.00 1.64
N ASP A 17 5.50 10.25 1.46
CA ASP A 17 5.34 11.06 0.24
C ASP A 17 5.98 10.48 -1.04
N PHE A 18 6.87 9.49 -0.91
CA PHE A 18 7.34 8.73 -2.08
C PHE A 18 6.38 7.60 -2.50
N GLY A 19 5.27 7.43 -1.78
CA GLY A 19 4.18 6.54 -2.12
C GLY A 19 4.57 5.07 -2.19
N LEU A 20 5.76 4.69 -1.73
CA LEU A 20 6.28 3.33 -1.90
C LEU A 20 5.64 2.38 -0.89
N ASP A 21 5.56 2.76 0.38
CA ASP A 21 5.04 1.89 1.45
C ASP A 21 4.12 2.64 2.41
N TYR A 22 3.10 1.93 2.89
CA TYR A 22 2.36 2.34 4.08
C TYR A 22 3.10 1.86 5.33
N VAL A 23 3.25 2.76 6.29
CA VAL A 23 3.93 2.49 7.56
C VAL A 23 2.95 2.73 8.70
N VAL A 24 3.07 1.94 9.75
CA VAL A 24 2.28 2.12 10.98
C VAL A 24 2.60 3.47 11.62
N LYS A 25 1.58 4.21 12.04
CA LYS A 25 1.80 5.45 12.80
C LYS A 25 2.43 5.11 14.15
N PRO A 26 3.38 5.93 14.64
CA PRO A 26 4.06 5.69 15.91
C PRO A 26 3.11 5.44 17.09
N GLU A 27 2.01 6.17 17.15
CA GLU A 27 0.98 6.08 18.20
C GLU A 27 0.22 4.74 18.27
N PHE A 28 0.26 3.93 17.20
CA PHE A 28 -0.42 2.64 17.15
C PHE A 28 0.53 1.45 17.23
N ILE A 29 1.85 1.66 17.29
CA ILE A 29 2.87 0.59 17.35
C ILE A 29 2.60 -0.37 18.51
N ASP A 30 2.32 0.16 19.71
CA ASP A 30 2.09 -0.65 20.91
C ASP A 30 0.80 -1.48 20.83
N THR A 31 -0.16 -1.02 20.02
CA THR A 31 -1.44 -1.70 19.80
C THR A 31 -1.47 -2.51 18.50
N TRP A 32 -0.37 -2.54 17.76
CA TRP A 32 -0.29 -3.13 16.44
C TRP A 32 -0.28 -4.66 16.53
N THR A 33 -1.27 -5.30 15.94
CA THR A 33 -1.39 -6.76 15.99
C THR A 33 -0.80 -7.43 14.76
N LYS A 34 -0.54 -8.74 14.86
CA LYS A 34 -0.14 -9.55 13.70
C LYS A 34 -1.21 -9.57 12.59
N GLU A 35 -2.48 -9.45 12.95
CA GLU A 35 -3.58 -9.34 11.97
C GLU A 35 -3.50 -8.01 11.22
N ASP A 36 -3.24 -6.91 11.93
CA ASP A 36 -3.06 -5.58 11.32
C ASP A 36 -1.85 -5.56 10.37
N GLN A 37 -0.74 -6.22 10.76
CA GLN A 37 0.43 -6.37 9.89
C GLN A 37 0.10 -7.14 8.61
N LYS A 38 -0.64 -8.25 8.71
CA LYS A 38 -1.03 -9.04 7.54
C LYS A 38 -1.87 -8.22 6.56
N LEU A 39 -2.81 -7.42 7.07
CA LEU A 39 -3.63 -6.52 6.24
C LEU A 39 -2.80 -5.44 5.56
N LEU A 40 -1.77 -4.93 6.24
CA LEU A 40 -0.84 -3.95 5.68
C LEU A 40 0.00 -4.56 4.54
N ASP A 41 0.49 -5.77 4.74
CA ASP A 41 1.30 -6.50 3.75
C ASP A 41 0.47 -6.83 2.49
N GLU A 42 -0.77 -7.31 2.66
CA GLU A 42 -1.71 -7.55 1.56
C GLU A 42 -1.96 -6.26 0.74
N TRP A 43 -2.10 -5.13 1.43
CA TRP A 43 -2.30 -3.83 0.78
C TRP A 43 -1.08 -3.33 0.01
N ASN A 44 0.11 -3.46 0.60
CA ASN A 44 1.36 -3.12 -0.07
C ASN A 44 1.56 -4.00 -1.33
N ASN A 45 1.24 -5.31 -1.25
CA ASN A 45 1.32 -6.20 -2.40
C ASN A 45 0.32 -5.84 -3.50
N PHE A 46 -0.94 -5.60 -3.16
CA PHE A 46 -1.96 -5.16 -4.13
C PHE A 46 -1.55 -3.86 -4.85
N ARG A 47 -0.98 -2.90 -4.13
CA ARG A 47 -0.49 -1.65 -4.73
C ARG A 47 0.72 -1.89 -5.62
N LYS A 48 1.59 -2.83 -5.27
CA LYS A 48 2.73 -3.24 -6.09
C LYS A 48 2.26 -3.85 -7.41
N GLU A 49 1.29 -4.77 -7.38
CA GLU A 49 0.66 -5.35 -8.57
C GLU A 49 0.02 -4.29 -9.46
N ILE A 50 -0.76 -3.35 -8.90
CA ILE A 50 -1.32 -2.22 -9.68
C ILE A 50 -0.22 -1.36 -10.31
N ARG A 51 0.91 -1.16 -9.60
CA ARG A 51 2.02 -0.37 -10.12
C ARG A 51 2.79 -1.11 -11.20
N GLU A 52 2.98 -2.42 -11.07
CA GLU A 52 3.58 -3.26 -12.11
C GLU A 52 2.69 -3.29 -13.35
N ASP A 53 1.37 -3.40 -13.19
CA ASP A 53 0.41 -3.27 -14.29
C ASP A 53 0.48 -1.87 -14.93
N ARG A 54 0.48 -0.79 -14.13
CA ARG A 54 0.64 0.57 -14.66
C ARG A 54 1.98 0.77 -15.35
N ALA A 55 3.08 0.29 -14.75
CA ALA A 55 4.41 0.36 -15.34
C ALA A 55 4.44 -0.37 -16.68
N LYS A 56 3.79 -1.53 -16.77
CA LYS A 56 3.63 -2.26 -18.03
C LYS A 56 2.90 -1.43 -19.11
N PHE A 57 1.88 -0.65 -18.73
CA PHE A 57 1.24 0.30 -19.65
C PHE A 57 2.08 1.54 -19.98
N PHE A 58 2.99 1.98 -19.11
CA PHE A 58 3.89 3.11 -19.38
C PHE A 58 5.14 2.74 -20.17
N PHE A 59 5.43 1.44 -20.37
CA PHE A 59 6.59 0.97 -21.14
C PHE A 59 6.25 0.44 -22.55
N ASP A 60 4.98 0.31 -22.91
CA ASP A 60 4.57 -0.17 -24.26
C ASP A 60 4.22 0.96 -25.25
N ASP A 61 4.19 2.24 -24.84
CA ASP A 61 3.86 3.38 -25.72
C ASP A 61 5.08 4.24 -26.13
N ASP A 62 6.30 3.86 -25.77
CA ASP A 62 7.55 4.55 -26.17
C ASP A 62 8.66 3.53 -26.52
N ILE A 63 8.47 2.72 -27.57
CA ILE A 63 9.58 2.23 -28.39
C ILE A 63 9.17 2.41 -29.86
N ASP A 64 9.91 3.29 -30.54
CA ASP A 64 9.90 3.61 -31.97
C ASP A 64 9.69 2.40 -32.92
#